data_AF-A0A952HKU6-F1
#
_entry.id   AF-A0A952HKU6-F1
#
_cell.length_a   1.000
_cell.length_b   1.000
_cell.length_c   1.000
_cell.angle_alpha   90.00
_cell.angle_beta   90.00
_cell.angle_gamma   90.00
#
_symmetry.space_group_name_H-M   'P 1'
#
loop_
_entity.id
_entity.type
_entity.pdbx_description
1 polymer ?
#
loop_
_entity_poly.entity_id
_entity_poly.type
_entity_poly.pdbx_seq_one_letter_code
_entity_poly.pdbx_strand_id
1 'polypeptide(L)' 'SVEEALKKVGQVVEGYTTVKAVYDIKNKYNIELPISYQVYRVLYENLNPKDAAIELMNRGYKFEFMEENK' A
#
# COMPACT_ATOMS: atom_id res chain seq x y z
N SER A 1 0.90 -17.84 6.11
CA SER A 1 -0.05 -16.75 5.73
C SER A 1 0.20 -15.51 6.59
N VAL A 2 -0.54 -14.41 6.36
CA VAL A 2 -0.51 -13.23 7.25
C VAL A 2 -0.81 -13.62 8.70
N GLU A 3 -1.84 -14.44 8.93
CA GLU A 3 -2.22 -14.88 10.29
C GLU A 3 -1.10 -15.69 10.97
N GLU A 4 -0.42 -16.53 10.21
CA GLU A 4 0.71 -17.32 10.70
C GLU A 4 1.91 -16.43 11.07
N ALA A 5 2.16 -15.38 10.29
CA ALA A 5 3.20 -14.40 10.58
C ALA A 5 2.87 -13.59 11.85
N LEU A 6 1.62 -13.14 12.01
CA LEU A 6 1.15 -12.45 13.21
C LEU A 6 1.29 -13.34 14.46
N LYS A 7 0.93 -14.62 14.36
CA LYS A 7 1.12 -15.60 15.45
C LYS A 7 2.59 -15.81 15.81
N LYS A 8 3.48 -15.92 14.81
CA LYS A 8 4.93 -16.10 15.01
C LYS A 8 5.59 -14.89 15.68
N VAL A 9 5.14 -13.68 15.32
CA VAL A 9 5.64 -12.44 15.92
C VAL A 9 5.22 -12.33 17.40
N GLY A 10 4.02 -12.80 17.76
CA GLY A 10 3.59 -12.93 19.15
C GLY A 10 3.34 -11.59 19.87
N GLN A 11 3.39 -10.48 19.14
CA GLN A 11 3.13 -9.12 19.61
C GLN A 11 2.35 -8.34 18.55
N VAL A 12 1.85 -7.17 18.93
CA VAL A 12 1.14 -6.28 18.00
C VAL A 12 2.08 -5.87 16.86
N VAL A 13 1.62 -6.04 15.62
CA VAL A 13 2.30 -5.55 14.43
C VAL A 13 1.60 -4.28 13.98
N GLU A 14 2.10 -3.12 14.43
CA GLU A 14 1.48 -1.82 14.14
C GLU A 14 1.30 -1.60 12.65
N GLY A 15 2.32 -1.91 11.83
CA GLY A 15 2.26 -1.75 10.37
C GLY A 15 1.08 -2.46 9.71
N TYR A 16 0.68 -3.63 10.23
CA TYR A 16 -0.51 -4.34 9.73
C TYR A 16 -1.79 -3.53 9.97
N THR A 17 -1.93 -2.89 11.13
CA THR A 17 -3.10 -2.08 11.47
C THR A 17 -3.04 -0.70 10.83
N THR A 18 -1.87 -0.06 10.83
CA THR A 18 -1.64 1.27 10.28
C THR A 18 -1.92 1.32 8.78
N VAL A 19 -1.52 0.30 8.01
CA VAL A 19 -1.78 0.33 6.57
C VAL A 19 -3.27 0.27 6.23
N LYS A 20 -4.09 -0.37 7.08
CA LYS A 20 -5.55 -0.35 6.96
C LYS A 20 -6.12 1.04 7.19
N ALA A 21 -5.67 1.72 8.24
CA ALA A 21 -6.07 3.11 8.49
C ALA A 21 -5.63 4.05 7.34
N VAL A 22 -4.44 3.85 6.79
CA VAL A 22 -3.94 4.61 5.63
C VAL A 22 -4.78 4.35 4.38
N TYR A 23 -5.25 3.12 4.15
CA TYR A 23 -6.19 2.80 3.07
C TYR A 23 -7.53 3.54 3.23
N ASP A 24 -8.04 3.62 4.46
CA ASP A 24 -9.28 4.36 4.74
C ASP A 24 -9.10 5.87 4.49
N ILE A 25 -7.96 6.44 4.91
CA ILE A 25 -7.59 7.84 4.65
C ILE A 25 -7.48 8.10 3.14
N LYS A 26 -6.80 7.21 2.40
CA LYS A 26 -6.69 7.28 0.94
C LYS A 26 -8.06 7.44 0.29
N ASN A 27 -9.02 6.59 0.67
CA ASN A 27 -10.36 6.61 0.11
C ASN A 27 -11.18 7.83 0.56
N LYS A 28 -11.06 8.23 1.83
CA LYS A 28 -11.76 9.40 2.38
C LYS A 28 -11.37 10.71 1.68
N TYR A 29 -10.08 10.88 1.40
CA TYR A 29 -9.56 12.11 0.80
C TYR A 29 -9.33 12.00 -0.71
N ASN A 30 -9.62 10.84 -1.30
CA ASN A 30 -9.38 10.56 -2.72
C ASN A 30 -7.95 10.91 -3.17
N ILE A 31 -6.96 10.53 -2.36
CA ILE A 31 -5.53 10.77 -2.64
C ILE A 31 -4.83 9.51 -3.13
N GLU A 32 -3.77 9.69 -3.90
CA GLU A 32 -2.97 8.57 -4.42
C GLU A 32 -1.86 8.20 -3.43
N LEU A 33 -1.88 6.95 -2.93
CA LEU A 33 -0.84 6.39 -2.05
C LEU A 33 -0.39 5.03 -2.59
N PRO A 34 0.36 4.97 -3.71
CA PRO A 34 0.53 3.75 -4.49
C PRO A 34 1.24 2.64 -3.70
N ILE A 35 2.26 2.98 -2.90
CA ILE A 35 3.00 1.99 -2.11
C ILE A 35 2.12 1.42 -1.00
N SER A 36 1.54 2.27 -0.15
CA SER A 36 0.69 1.84 0.96
C SER A 36 -0.55 1.10 0.48
N TYR A 37 -1.10 1.48 -0.68
CA TYR A 37 -2.20 0.76 -1.31
C TYR A 37 -1.79 -0.67 -1.68
N GLN A 38 -0.63 -0.88 -2.29
CA GLN A 38 -0.17 -2.22 -2.66
C GLN A 38 0.16 -3.08 -1.44
N VAL A 39 0.74 -2.49 -0.39
CA VAL A 39 0.96 -3.17 0.90
C VAL A 39 -0.38 -3.60 1.51
N TYR A 40 -1.41 -2.75 1.47
CA TYR A 40 -2.76 -3.12 1.91
C TYR A 40 -3.29 -4.33 1.13
N ARG A 41 -3.21 -4.31 -0.20
CA ARG A 41 -3.74 -5.41 -1.04
C ARG A 41 -3.03 -6.74 -0.78
N VAL A 42 -1.73 -6.71 -0.55
CA VAL A 42 -0.98 -7.92 -0.17
C VAL A 42 -1.45 -8.47 1.18
N LEU A 43 -1.65 -7.59 2.17
CA LEU A 43 -1.96 -8.01 3.54
C LEU A 43 -3.44 -8.34 3.77
N TYR A 44 -4.36 -7.71 3.04
CA TYR A 44 -5.81 -7.78 3.27
C TYR A 44 -6.60 -8.36 2.09
N GLU A 45 -6.08 -8.29 0.85
CA GLU A 45 -6.75 -8.82 -0.35
C GLU A 45 -6.06 -10.08 -0.90
N ASN A 46 -5.04 -10.61 -0.21
CA ASN A 46 -4.23 -11.75 -0.66
C ASN A 46 -3.59 -11.56 -2.05
N LEU A 47 -3.32 -10.31 -2.44
CA LEU A 47 -2.56 -10.06 -3.66
C LEU A 47 -1.16 -10.67 -3.54
N ASN A 48 -0.69 -11.32 -4.59
CA ASN A 48 0.67 -11.84 -4.63
C ASN A 48 1.66 -10.65 -4.54
N PRO A 49 2.65 -10.68 -3.62
CA PRO A 49 3.63 -9.59 -3.49
C PRO A 49 4.40 -9.29 -4.79
N LYS A 50 4.64 -10.32 -5.63
CA LYS A 50 5.29 -10.16 -6.92
C LYS A 50 4.41 -9.37 -7.88
N ASP A 51 3.12 -9.66 -7.92
CA ASP A 51 2.16 -8.94 -8.77
C ASP A 51 2.01 -7.50 -8.29
N ALA A 52 1.93 -7.28 -6.98
CA ALA A 52 1.92 -5.96 -6.36
C ALA A 52 3.14 -5.11 -6.76
N ALA A 53 4.34 -5.72 -6.76
CA ALA A 53 5.56 -5.07 -7.21
C ALA A 53 5.54 -4.77 -8.70
N ILE A 54 5.09 -5.70 -9.54
CA ILE A 54 4.96 -5.50 -11.00
C ILE A 54 4.00 -4.34 -11.29
N GLU A 55 2.86 -4.27 -10.61
CA GLU A 55 1.91 -3.16 -10.75
C GLU A 55 2.53 -1.81 -10.36
N LEU A 56 3.36 -1.75 -9.32
CA LEU A 56 4.07 -0.53 -8.94
C LEU A 56 5.06 -0.09 -10.02
N MET A 57 5.81 -1.04 -10.58
CA MET A 57 6.83 -0.76 -11.60
C MET A 57 6.21 -0.36 -12.94
N ASN A 58 5.00 -0.85 -13.24
CA ASN A 58 4.25 -0.51 -14.45
C ASN A 58 3.42 0.77 -14.31
N ARG A 59 3.49 1.46 -13.17
CA ARG A 59 2.79 2.73 -12.99
C ARG A 59 3.34 3.76 -13.99
N GLY A 60 2.45 4.53 -14.61
CA GLY A 60 2.85 5.61 -15.52
C GLY A 60 3.77 6.61 -14.84
N TYR A 61 4.66 7.23 -15.61
CA TYR A 61 5.51 8.31 -15.13
C TYR A 61 4.65 9.44 -14.57
N LYS A 62 4.96 9.84 -13.34
CA LYS A 62 4.40 11.04 -12.72
C LYS A 62 5.50 12.08 -12.70
N PHE A 63 5.25 13.25 -13.27
CA PHE A 63 6.15 14.38 -13.12
C PHE A 63 6.22 14.76 -11.65
N GLU A 64 7.42 14.79 -11.08
CA GLU A 64 7.64 15.16 -9.67
C GLU A 64 7.45 16.66 -9.45
N PHE A 65 7.69 17.46 -10.49
CA PHE A 65 7.47 18.89 -10.52
C PHE A 65 6.31 19.17 -11.46
N MET A 66 5.28 19.84 -10.97
CA MET A 66 4.31 20.47 -11.87
C MET A 66 5.09 21.51 -12.68
N GLU A 67 5.02 21.47 -14.01
CA GLU A 67 5.44 22.61 -14.82
C GLU A 67 4.54 23.78 -14.41
N GLU A 68 5.08 24.71 -13.62
CA GLU A 68 4.51 26.03 -13.49
C GLU A 68 4.56 26.65 -14.89
N ASN A 69 3.40 26.68 -15.56
CA ASN A 69 3.22 27.43 -16.79
C ASN A 69 3.68 28.87 -16.53
N LYS A 70 4.83 29.25 -17.09
CA LYS A 70 5.28 30.64 -17.21
C LYS A 70 4.43 31.40 -18.21
#